data_AF-A0AB36ZT26-F1
#
_entry.id   AF-A0AB36ZT26-F1
#
_cell.length_a   1.000
_cell.length_b   1.000
_cell.length_c   1.000
_cell.angle_alpha   90.00
_cell.angle_beta   90.00
_cell.angle_gamma   90.00
#
_symmetry.space_group_name_H-M   'P 1'
#
loop_
_entity.id
_entity.type
_entity.pdbx_description
1 polymer ?
#
loop_
_entity_poly.entity_id
_entity_poly.type
_entity_poly.pdbx_seq_one_letter_code
_entity_poly.pdbx_strand_id
1 'polypeptide(L)'
;MGMCKGCNEVFNTNDMVDGYCKNCSLIDVEDVKRLQSLTKEEKQKIKSQIIVTTESVIDIPIEARITIASTQRVYGINIVKDIFGMIRDIVGGRVDSIETAINNATNEITQELKEKAFLVGGDAVIGLKIEHTYNNANNGSILSVFATGTVVKLNK
;
A
#
# COMPACT_ATOMS: atom_id res chain seq x y z
N MET A 1 -4.68 26.58 0.37
CA MET A 1 -6.07 26.16 0.08
C MET A 1 -6.05 25.16 -1.07
N GLY A 2 -6.88 24.12 -0.99
CA GLY A 2 -7.12 23.16 -2.08
C GLY A 2 -8.62 22.94 -2.28
N MET A 3 -9.03 22.60 -3.50
CA MET A 3 -10.42 22.28 -3.83
C MET A 3 -10.68 20.79 -3.63
N CYS A 4 -11.74 20.45 -2.90
CA CYS A 4 -12.13 19.06 -2.64
C CYS A 4 -12.74 18.41 -3.88
N LYS A 5 -12.27 17.23 -4.27
CA LYS A 5 -12.78 16.47 -5.43
C LYS A 5 -14.20 15.92 -5.27
N GLY A 6 -14.69 15.78 -4.03
CA GLY A 6 -16.03 15.24 -3.72
C GLY A 6 -17.13 16.31 -3.75
N CYS A 7 -17.01 17.37 -2.94
CA CYS A 7 -18.00 18.43 -2.83
C CYS A 7 -17.69 19.73 -3.60
N ASN A 8 -16.54 19.83 -4.28
CA ASN A 8 -16.07 21.03 -5.00
C ASN A 8 -15.90 22.31 -4.15
N GLU A 9 -15.93 22.21 -2.82
CA GLU A 9 -15.64 23.34 -1.93
C GLU A 9 -14.13 23.49 -1.65
N VAL A 10 -13.73 24.68 -1.20
CA VAL A 10 -12.32 25.03 -0.93
C VAL A 10 -12.01 24.87 0.56
N PHE A 11 -10.98 24.08 0.87
CA PHE A 11 -10.52 23.79 2.23
C PHE A 11 -9.07 24.20 2.44
N ASN A 12 -8.64 24.30 3.70
CA ASN A 12 -7.23 24.39 4.03
C ASN A 12 -6.55 23.06 3.64
N THR A 13 -5.34 23.13 3.08
CA THR A 13 -4.58 21.94 2.66
C THR A 13 -4.27 21.00 3.82
N ASN A 14 -4.21 21.53 5.05
CA ASN A 14 -4.00 20.72 6.26
C ASN A 14 -5.21 19.90 6.69
N ASP A 15 -6.40 20.19 6.13
CA ASP A 15 -7.68 19.54 6.45
C ASP A 15 -8.16 18.65 5.28
N MET A 16 -7.23 18.30 4.38
CA MET A 16 -7.50 17.50 3.20
C MET A 16 -6.66 16.22 3.21
N VAL A 17 -7.27 15.10 2.81
CA VAL A 17 -6.60 13.81 2.59
C VAL A 17 -6.84 13.40 1.13
N ASP A 18 -5.77 13.15 0.38
CA ASP A 18 -5.82 12.74 -1.04
C ASP A 18 -6.69 13.63 -1.96
N GLY A 19 -6.84 14.91 -1.58
CA GLY A 19 -7.66 15.90 -2.30
C GLY A 19 -9.15 15.87 -1.95
N TYR A 20 -9.53 15.19 -0.86
CA TYR A 20 -10.88 15.17 -0.29
C TYR A 20 -10.89 15.86 1.08
N CYS A 21 -11.98 16.55 1.42
CA CYS A 21 -12.21 17.07 2.76
C CYS A 21 -12.60 15.95 3.73
N LYS A 22 -12.59 16.22 5.04
CA LYS A 22 -12.96 15.25 6.08
C LYS A 22 -14.30 14.54 5.88
N ASN A 23 -15.29 15.21 5.27
CA ASN A 23 -16.61 14.62 5.03
C ASN A 23 -16.68 13.78 3.73
N CYS A 24 -15.82 14.06 2.76
CA CYS A 24 -15.79 13.35 1.49
C CYS A 24 -14.75 12.21 1.47
N SER A 25 -13.75 12.30 2.34
CA SER A 25 -12.74 11.27 2.50
C SER A 25 -13.30 10.11 3.32
N LEU A 26 -12.91 8.89 2.96
CA LEU A 26 -13.14 7.71 3.78
C LEU A 26 -12.17 7.64 4.98
N ILE A 27 -11.18 8.53 5.03
CA ILE A 27 -10.12 8.58 6.02
C ILE A 27 -10.10 9.98 6.65
N ASP A 28 -10.17 10.05 7.98
CA ASP A 28 -10.05 11.31 8.70
C ASP A 28 -8.60 11.80 8.73
N VAL A 29 -8.41 13.11 8.55
CA VAL A 29 -7.12 13.81 8.65
C VAL A 29 -6.48 13.54 10.02
N GLU A 30 -7.29 13.49 11.07
CA GLU A 30 -6.82 13.23 12.43
C GLU A 30 -6.23 11.82 12.57
N ASP A 31 -6.82 10.81 11.92
CA ASP A 31 -6.32 9.44 11.95
C ASP A 31 -5.00 9.29 11.20
N VAL A 32 -4.83 10.02 10.09
CA VAL A 32 -3.55 10.08 9.37
C VAL A 32 -2.46 10.69 10.24
N LYS A 33 -2.74 11.83 10.87
CA LYS A 33 -1.79 12.50 11.78
C LYS A 33 -1.43 11.60 12.97
N ARG A 34 -2.43 10.92 13.55
CA ARG A 34 -2.22 9.96 14.62
C ARG A 34 -1.31 8.84 14.18
N LEU A 35 -1.61 8.17 13.06
CA LEU A 35 -0.73 7.12 12.53
C LEU A 35 0.68 7.62 12.27
N GLN A 36 0.86 8.83 11.72
CA GLN A 36 2.19 9.39 11.47
C GLN A 36 2.99 9.57 12.76
N SER A 37 2.32 9.96 13.86
CA SER A 37 2.93 10.17 15.18
C SER A 37 3.29 8.88 15.93
N LEU A 38 2.75 7.73 15.54
CA LEU A 38 3.04 6.45 16.19
C LEU A 38 4.49 6.02 16.02
N THR A 39 5.00 5.35 17.06
CA THR A 39 6.30 4.68 17.03
C THR A 39 6.31 3.53 16.02
N LYS A 40 7.51 3.08 15.64
CA LYS A 40 7.67 1.92 14.73
C LYS A 40 7.00 0.66 15.29
N GLU A 41 7.10 0.43 16.60
CA GLU A 41 6.53 -0.73 17.28
C GLU A 41 5.00 -0.70 17.26
N GLU A 42 4.40 0.46 17.54
CA GLU A 42 2.94 0.63 17.47
C GLU A 42 2.41 0.46 16.05
N LYS A 43 3.09 1.03 15.05
CA LYS A 43 2.76 0.80 13.63
C LYS A 43 2.83 -0.68 13.30
N GLN A 44 3.87 -1.38 13.77
CA GLN A 44 4.02 -2.81 13.51
C GLN A 44 2.91 -3.63 14.16
N LYS A 45 2.49 -3.28 15.38
CA LYS A 45 1.38 -3.93 16.08
C LYS A 45 0.05 -3.74 15.36
N ILE A 46 -0.21 -2.55 14.83
CA ILE A 46 -1.40 -2.30 14.00
C ILE A 46 -1.37 -3.17 12.74
N LYS A 47 -0.24 -3.18 12.04
CA LYS A 47 -0.08 -3.98 10.81
C LYS A 47 -0.21 -5.49 11.05
N SER A 48 0.20 -5.99 12.23
CA SER A 48 0.05 -7.40 12.56
C SER A 48 -1.39 -7.81 12.88
N GLN A 49 -2.26 -6.85 13.20
CA GLN A 49 -3.69 -7.10 13.45
C GLN A 49 -4.52 -7.16 12.17
N ILE A 50 -4.04 -6.58 11.07
CA ILE A 50 -4.72 -6.62 9.77
C ILE A 50 -4.36 -7.90 9.02
N ILE A 51 -5.37 -8.73 8.76
CA ILE A 51 -5.24 -9.92 7.92
C ILE A 51 -5.17 -9.48 6.47
N VAL A 52 -4.28 -10.08 5.68
CA VAL A 52 -4.24 -9.86 4.23
C VAL A 52 -4.16 -11.20 3.54
N THR A 53 -5.06 -11.46 2.60
CA THR A 53 -5.11 -12.71 1.85
C THR A 53 -5.52 -12.47 0.40
N THR A 54 -5.05 -13.36 -0.48
CA THR A 54 -5.47 -13.42 -1.88
C THR A 54 -6.87 -14.03 -2.04
N GLU A 55 -7.32 -14.81 -1.06
CA GLU A 55 -8.64 -15.43 -1.08
C GLU A 55 -9.75 -14.39 -0.97
N SER A 56 -10.86 -14.63 -1.67
CA SER A 56 -12.05 -13.77 -1.58
C SER A 56 -12.99 -14.18 -0.45
N VAL A 57 -12.76 -15.35 0.15
CA VAL A 57 -13.53 -15.89 1.28
C VAL A 57 -12.55 -16.17 2.41
N ILE A 58 -12.94 -15.81 3.62
CA ILE A 58 -12.21 -16.07 4.85
C ILE A 58 -13.15 -16.82 5.79
N ASP A 59 -12.64 -17.71 6.62
CA ASP A 59 -13.42 -18.53 7.56
C ASP A 59 -14.07 -17.73 8.70
N ILE A 60 -13.85 -16.41 8.74
CA ILE A 60 -14.44 -15.48 9.70
C ILE A 60 -15.56 -14.70 8.99
N PRO A 61 -16.80 -14.66 9.54
CA PRO A 61 -17.89 -13.93 8.92
C PRO A 61 -17.56 -12.44 8.71
N ILE A 62 -17.81 -11.94 7.50
CA ILE A 62 -17.62 -10.52 7.15
C ILE A 62 -18.84 -9.73 7.62
N GLU A 63 -18.63 -8.81 8.57
CA GLU A 63 -19.64 -7.86 9.05
C GLU A 63 -19.95 -6.81 7.97
N ALA A 64 -18.91 -6.22 7.39
CA ALA A 64 -19.05 -5.16 6.40
C ALA A 64 -17.92 -5.17 5.37
N ARG A 65 -18.24 -4.82 4.12
CA ARG A 65 -17.27 -4.49 3.07
C ARG A 65 -17.15 -2.97 3.04
N ILE A 66 -16.00 -2.45 3.45
CA ILE A 66 -15.82 -1.02 3.70
C ILE A 66 -15.51 -0.29 2.39
N THR A 67 -14.40 -0.65 1.75
CA THR A 67 -13.93 0.01 0.53
C THR A 67 -12.88 -0.83 -0.20
N ILE A 68 -12.52 -0.41 -1.41
CA ILE A 68 -11.34 -0.92 -2.11
C ILE A 68 -10.12 -0.14 -1.62
N ALA A 69 -9.08 -0.86 -1.17
CA ALA A 69 -7.79 -0.26 -0.90
C ALA A 69 -6.84 -0.53 -2.06
N SER A 70 -6.11 0.52 -2.45
CA SER A 70 -5.09 0.46 -3.49
C SER A 70 -3.84 1.21 -3.06
N THR A 71 -2.67 0.62 -3.31
CA THR A 71 -1.37 1.26 -3.09
C THR A 71 -0.50 1.07 -4.33
N GLN A 72 0.35 2.06 -4.62
CA GLN A 72 1.30 2.03 -5.72
C GLN A 72 2.68 2.47 -5.22
N ARG A 73 3.72 1.76 -5.67
CA ARG A 73 5.12 2.08 -5.45
C ARG A 73 5.89 2.01 -6.76
N VAL A 74 6.79 2.97 -6.98
CA VAL A 74 7.59 3.09 -8.20
C VAL A 74 9.05 3.26 -7.80
N TYR A 75 9.89 2.32 -8.23
CA TYR A 75 11.31 2.26 -7.93
C TYR A 75 12.12 2.60 -9.18
N GLY A 76 13.01 3.58 -9.07
CA GLY A 76 13.81 4.10 -10.18
C GLY A 76 15.17 3.43 -10.39
N ILE A 77 15.81 3.88 -11.49
CA ILE A 77 17.03 3.37 -12.14
C ILE A 77 18.19 3.05 -11.18
N ASN A 78 18.39 3.82 -10.11
CA ASN A 78 19.53 3.64 -9.21
C ASN A 78 19.39 2.39 -8.32
N ILE A 79 18.18 2.06 -7.88
CA ILE A 79 17.91 0.82 -7.13
C ILE A 79 18.16 -0.38 -8.05
N VAL A 80 17.69 -0.30 -9.29
CA VAL A 80 17.86 -1.37 -10.29
C VAL A 80 19.33 -1.53 -10.70
N LYS A 81 20.12 -0.45 -10.79
CA LYS A 81 21.56 -0.52 -11.03
C LYS A 81 22.34 -1.12 -9.86
N ASP A 82 21.99 -0.84 -8.61
CA ASP A 82 22.64 -1.47 -7.46
C ASP A 82 22.34 -2.98 -7.41
N ILE A 83 21.15 -3.37 -7.86
CA ILE A 83 20.71 -4.76 -8.04
C ILE A 83 21.52 -5.47 -9.17
N PHE A 84 21.81 -4.78 -10.28
CA PHE A 84 22.60 -5.32 -11.40
C PHE A 84 24.12 -5.10 -11.28
N GLY A 85 24.60 -4.25 -10.38
CA GLY A 85 26.04 -4.03 -10.14
C GLY A 85 26.71 -5.22 -9.46
N MET A 86 25.91 -6.09 -8.82
CA MET A 86 26.33 -7.34 -8.18
C MET A 86 26.20 -8.57 -9.10
N ILE A 87 26.39 -8.43 -10.43
CA ILE A 87 26.44 -9.57 -11.36
C ILE A 87 27.74 -10.37 -11.15
N ARG A 88 27.83 -11.05 -10.01
CA ARG A 88 28.63 -12.28 -9.83
C ARG A 88 27.77 -13.47 -9.40
N ASP A 89 26.50 -13.26 -9.08
CA ASP A 89 25.64 -14.28 -8.47
C ASP A 89 24.62 -14.91 -9.44
N ILE A 90 24.96 -15.01 -10.73
CA ILE A 90 24.14 -15.80 -11.68
C ILE A 90 24.42 -17.28 -11.44
N VAL A 91 23.66 -17.91 -10.55
CA VAL A 91 23.65 -19.38 -10.39
C VAL A 91 22.47 -19.94 -11.20
N GLY A 92 22.76 -20.48 -12.39
CA GLY A 92 21.77 -21.21 -13.18
C GLY A 92 20.66 -20.38 -13.84
N GLY A 93 20.84 -19.06 -13.97
CA GLY A 93 19.89 -18.16 -14.67
C GLY A 93 18.89 -17.42 -13.77
N ARG A 94 18.98 -17.57 -12.44
CA ARG A 94 18.25 -16.74 -11.47
C ARG A 94 19.04 -15.48 -11.14
N VAL A 95 18.32 -14.42 -10.74
CA VAL A 95 18.90 -13.12 -10.40
C VAL A 95 18.42 -12.73 -9.00
N ASP A 96 19.12 -13.23 -7.98
CA ASP A 96 18.75 -13.09 -6.56
C ASP A 96 18.53 -11.63 -6.14
N SER A 97 19.28 -10.71 -6.73
CA SER A 97 19.15 -9.29 -6.45
C SER A 97 17.81 -8.70 -6.94
N ILE A 98 17.31 -9.13 -8.11
CA ILE A 98 16.00 -8.71 -8.63
C ILE A 98 14.89 -9.33 -7.78
N GLU A 99 15.01 -10.63 -7.49
CA GLU A 99 14.04 -11.34 -6.66
C GLU A 99 13.92 -10.70 -5.26
N THR A 100 15.05 -10.35 -4.65
CA THR A 100 15.09 -9.64 -3.36
C THR A 100 14.38 -8.28 -3.44
N ALA A 101 14.61 -7.52 -4.51
CA ALA A 101 13.97 -6.21 -4.69
C ALA A 101 12.45 -6.31 -4.89
N ILE A 102 11.99 -7.30 -5.67
CA ILE A 102 10.56 -7.58 -5.85
C ILE A 102 9.95 -7.97 -4.50
N ASN A 103 10.60 -8.86 -3.75
CA ASN A 103 10.12 -9.27 -2.43
C ASN A 103 10.03 -8.10 -1.45
N ASN A 104 11.03 -7.23 -1.42
CA ASN A 104 11.01 -6.03 -0.59
C ASN A 104 9.88 -5.08 -0.99
N ALA A 105 9.69 -4.84 -2.29
CA ALA A 105 8.61 -4.00 -2.79
C ALA A 105 7.21 -4.58 -2.46
N THR A 106 7.04 -5.89 -2.59
CA THR A 106 5.81 -6.61 -2.21
C THR A 106 5.54 -6.49 -0.71
N ASN A 107 6.57 -6.59 0.12
CA ASN A 107 6.43 -6.43 1.56
C ASN A 107 6.03 -4.99 1.92
N GLU A 108 6.74 -4.00 1.39
CA GLU A 108 6.47 -2.57 1.63
C GLU A 108 5.05 -2.18 1.21
N ILE A 109 4.64 -2.54 0.00
CA ILE A 109 3.32 -2.18 -0.51
C ILE A 109 2.20 -2.85 0.28
N THR A 110 2.42 -4.08 0.75
CA THR A 110 1.49 -4.79 1.62
C THR A 110 1.40 -4.14 3.00
N GLN A 111 2.51 -3.69 3.57
CA GLN A 111 2.50 -2.96 4.85
C GLN A 111 1.69 -1.67 4.76
N GLU A 112 1.80 -0.94 3.66
CA GLU A 112 1.01 0.29 3.45
C GLU A 112 -0.46 0.00 3.19
N LEU A 113 -0.77 -1.09 2.49
CA LEU A 113 -2.14 -1.52 2.29
C LEU A 113 -2.82 -1.85 3.64
N LYS A 114 -2.07 -2.46 4.58
CA LYS A 114 -2.52 -2.69 5.95
C LYS A 114 -2.77 -1.40 6.72
N GLU A 115 -1.89 -0.41 6.60
CA GLU A 115 -2.11 0.91 7.21
C GLU A 115 -3.39 1.57 6.68
N LYS A 116 -3.62 1.52 5.36
CA LYS A 116 -4.86 2.04 4.75
C LYS A 116 -6.10 1.29 5.23
N ALA A 117 -6.03 -0.03 5.33
CA ALA A 117 -7.13 -0.84 5.85
C ALA A 117 -7.47 -0.47 7.30
N PHE A 118 -6.45 -0.25 8.13
CA PHE A 118 -6.64 0.21 9.51
C PHE A 118 -7.26 1.62 9.56
N LEU A 119 -6.80 2.56 8.73
CA LEU A 119 -7.33 3.93 8.68
C LEU A 119 -8.82 4.01 8.37
N VAL A 120 -9.36 3.02 7.64
CA VAL A 120 -10.80 2.95 7.33
C VAL A 120 -11.57 2.03 8.28
N GLY A 121 -10.94 1.57 9.38
CA GLY A 121 -11.57 0.72 10.40
C GLY A 121 -11.76 -0.74 9.99
N GLY A 122 -10.98 -1.23 9.02
CA GLY A 122 -11.00 -2.63 8.59
C GLY A 122 -10.17 -3.56 9.47
N ASP A 123 -10.53 -4.84 9.43
CA ASP A 123 -9.81 -5.93 10.10
C ASP A 123 -9.02 -6.80 9.10
N ALA A 124 -9.44 -6.80 7.83
CA ALA A 124 -8.79 -7.59 6.80
C ALA A 124 -8.83 -6.93 5.41
N VAL A 125 -7.88 -7.32 4.56
CA VAL A 125 -7.89 -7.08 3.12
C VAL A 125 -7.97 -8.42 2.40
N ILE A 126 -9.08 -8.66 1.71
CA ILE A 126 -9.33 -9.90 0.96
C ILE A 126 -9.26 -9.65 -0.54
N GLY A 127 -9.06 -10.72 -1.32
CA GLY A 127 -8.92 -10.62 -2.77
C GLY A 127 -7.72 -9.79 -3.18
N LEU A 128 -6.61 -9.88 -2.42
CA LEU A 128 -5.40 -9.15 -2.73
C LEU A 128 -4.86 -9.56 -4.10
N LYS A 129 -4.63 -8.56 -4.95
CA LYS A 129 -3.87 -8.68 -6.20
C LYS A 129 -2.65 -7.77 -6.12
N ILE A 130 -1.49 -8.32 -6.46
CA ILE A 130 -0.25 -7.55 -6.61
C ILE A 130 0.26 -7.72 -8.03
N GLU A 131 0.55 -6.60 -8.69
CA GLU A 131 1.06 -6.57 -10.06
C GLU A 131 2.40 -5.85 -10.10
N HIS A 132 3.37 -6.46 -10.77
CA HIS A 132 4.68 -5.89 -11.02
C HIS A 132 4.80 -5.56 -12.50
N THR A 133 5.20 -4.33 -12.81
CA THR A 133 5.54 -3.93 -14.18
C THR A 133 6.96 -3.41 -14.21
N TYR A 134 7.76 -3.98 -15.11
CA TYR A 134 9.10 -3.51 -15.38
C TYR A 134 9.11 -2.80 -16.73
N ASN A 135 9.49 -1.52 -16.73
CA ASN A 135 9.58 -0.70 -17.94
C ASN A 135 10.99 -0.18 -18.12
N ASN A 136 11.50 -0.30 -19.35
CA ASN A 136 12.72 0.39 -19.77
C ASN A 136 12.30 1.75 -20.36
N ALA A 137 12.53 2.83 -19.62
CA ALA A 137 12.27 4.20 -20.09
C ALA A 137 13.61 4.90 -20.34
N ASN A 138 13.85 5.34 -21.59
CA ASN A 138 14.96 6.20 -22.04
C ASN A 138 16.12 6.35 -21.02
N ASN A 139 17.04 5.38 -21.03
CA ASN A 139 18.24 5.28 -20.19
C ASN A 139 18.07 4.84 -18.72
N GLY A 140 16.93 4.26 -18.35
CA GLY A 140 16.95 3.26 -17.30
C GLY A 140 15.65 2.52 -17.01
N SER A 141 15.73 1.78 -15.91
CA SER A 141 14.73 0.81 -15.49
C SER A 141 13.82 1.35 -14.41
N ILE A 142 12.52 1.11 -14.56
CA ILE A 142 11.50 1.42 -13.56
C ILE A 142 10.79 0.11 -13.18
N LEU A 143 10.78 -0.21 -11.88
CA LEU A 143 9.93 -1.24 -11.31
C LEU A 143 8.71 -0.57 -10.67
N SER A 144 7.53 -0.79 -11.23
CA SER A 144 6.27 -0.36 -10.65
C SER A 144 5.59 -1.54 -9.98
N VAL A 145 5.07 -1.34 -8.77
CA VAL A 145 4.31 -2.33 -8.02
C VAL A 145 2.98 -1.73 -7.64
N PHE A 146 1.91 -2.46 -7.90
CA PHE A 146 0.53 -2.08 -7.59
C PHE A 146 -0.08 -3.17 -6.72
N ALA A 147 -0.74 -2.78 -5.63
CA ALA A 147 -1.48 -3.70 -4.77
C ALA A 147 -2.92 -3.21 -4.64
N THR A 148 -3.88 -4.12 -4.76
CA THR A 148 -5.30 -3.81 -4.66
C THR A 148 -6.04 -4.92 -3.94
N GLY A 149 -7.03 -4.58 -3.12
CA GLY A 149 -7.88 -5.54 -2.43
C GLY A 149 -9.10 -4.89 -1.80
N THR A 150 -10.00 -5.70 -1.25
CA THR A 150 -11.21 -5.22 -0.58
C THR A 150 -10.98 -5.19 0.93
N VAL A 151 -11.13 -4.01 1.55
CA VAL A 151 -11.08 -3.87 3.00
C VAL A 151 -12.41 -4.31 3.59
N VAL A 152 -12.35 -5.21 4.56
CA VAL A 152 -13.52 -5.75 5.25
C VAL A 152 -13.37 -5.64 6.76
N LYS A 153 -14.51 -5.54 7.43
CA LYS A 153 -14.65 -5.66 8.87
C LYS A 153 -15.15 -7.06 9.20
N LEU A 154 -14.53 -7.71 10.18
CA LEU A 154 -14.83 -9.09 10.55
C LEU A 154 -15.68 -9.11 11.81
N ASN A 155 -16.60 -10.07 11.88
CA ASN A 155 -17.39 -10.31 13.09
C ASN A 155 -16.51 -11.06 14.10
N LYS A 156 -16.07 -10.36 15.16
CA LYS A 156 -15.15 -10.86 16.20
C LYS A 156 -15.90 -11.35 17.43
#